data_AF-A0A7S0EXA5-F1
#
_entry.id   AF-A0A7S0EXA5-F1
#
_cell.length_a   1.000
_cell.length_b   1.000
_cell.length_c   1.000
_cell.angle_alpha   90.00
_cell.angle_beta   90.00
_cell.angle_gamma   90.00
#
_symmetry.space_group_name_H-M   'P 1'
#
loop_
_entity.id
_entity.type
_entity.pdbx_description
1 polymer ?
#
loop_
_entity_poly.entity_id
_entity_poly.type
_entity_poly.pdbx_seq_one_letter_code
_entity_poly.pdbx_strand_id
1 'polypeptide(L)'
;SVLVMAGGLKRESPEFDESTILMRALRDMNMPKFIFADVPLFRGLIGDLFPGLDCPRVRYASFNDAVEAAITNDGLQMLEVQVDKVIQLYETLLTRHTTMVVGPTGGGKTVALTALAKAQTSLGLPTKIFLINPKAVPVNELYGLLDPTTRDWTDGLLSNIFRDMNRPVPEGRDERRYIVYDGDVDAVWVENMNSVM
;
A
#
# COMPACT_ATOMS: atom_id res chain seq x y z
N SER A 1 -1.38 8.44 -9.85
CA SER A 1 -2.09 8.52 -11.15
C SER A 1 -1.36 7.69 -12.19
N VAL A 2 -2.04 7.10 -13.19
CA VAL A 2 -1.43 6.27 -14.26
C VAL A 2 -0.33 7.02 -15.00
N LEU A 3 -0.56 8.29 -15.33
CA LEU A 3 0.43 9.12 -16.02
C LEU A 3 1.71 9.36 -15.20
N VAL A 4 1.56 9.50 -13.87
CA VAL A 4 2.71 9.70 -12.97
C VAL A 4 3.56 8.43 -12.91
N MET A 5 2.92 7.25 -12.82
CA MET A 5 3.62 5.97 -12.87
C MET A 5 4.31 5.76 -14.23
N ALA A 6 3.60 5.99 -15.33
CA ALA A 6 4.17 5.89 -16.69
C ALA A 6 5.38 6.82 -16.86
N GLY A 7 5.29 8.05 -16.36
CA GLY A 7 6.41 8.99 -16.36
C GLY A 7 7.61 8.52 -15.52
N GLY A 8 7.36 7.85 -14.38
CA GLY A 8 8.41 7.20 -13.59
C GLY A 8 9.11 6.09 -14.36
N LEU A 9 8.33 5.17 -14.93
CA LEU A 9 8.83 4.06 -15.74
C LEU A 9 9.63 4.54 -16.96
N LYS A 10 9.19 5.61 -17.64
CA LYS A 10 9.92 6.20 -18.78
C LYS A 10 11.27 6.79 -18.37
N ARG A 11 11.37 7.38 -17.18
CA ARG A 11 12.65 7.90 -16.66
C ARG A 11 13.62 6.78 -16.27
N GLU A 12 13.11 5.70 -15.69
CA GLU A 12 13.90 4.52 -15.33
C GLU A 12 14.35 3.72 -16.56
N SER A 13 13.56 3.74 -17.64
CA SER A 13 13.87 2.99 -18.85
C SER A 13 13.52 3.80 -20.12
N PRO A 14 14.38 4.77 -20.48
CA PRO A 14 14.14 5.68 -21.61
C PRO A 14 14.04 4.97 -22.97
N GLU A 15 14.71 3.83 -23.11
CA GLU A 15 14.81 3.03 -24.34
C GLU A 15 13.49 2.35 -24.74
N PHE A 16 12.54 2.19 -23.81
CA PHE A 16 11.27 1.53 -24.13
C PHE A 16 10.30 2.48 -24.83
N ASP A 17 9.53 1.91 -25.76
CA ASP A 17 8.44 2.62 -26.42
C ASP A 17 7.40 3.12 -25.41
N GLU A 18 6.89 4.33 -25.64
CA GLU A 18 5.93 4.97 -24.75
C GLU A 18 4.61 4.19 -24.66
N SER A 19 4.19 3.54 -25.75
CA SER A 19 2.98 2.71 -25.80
C SER A 19 3.12 1.49 -24.89
N THR A 20 4.30 0.85 -24.91
CA THR A 20 4.62 -0.28 -24.02
C THR A 20 4.63 0.16 -22.55
N ILE A 21 5.20 1.32 -22.26
CA ILE A 21 5.22 1.88 -20.90
C ILE A 21 3.82 2.22 -20.42
N LEU A 22 2.99 2.80 -21.27
CA LEU A 22 1.61 3.16 -20.94
C LEU A 22 0.74 1.92 -20.70
N MET A 23 0.82 0.92 -21.59
CA MET A 23 0.17 -0.37 -21.43
C MET A 23 0.55 -1.00 -20.09
N ARG A 24 1.84 -0.99 -19.76
CA ARG A 24 2.34 -1.52 -18.50
C ARG A 24 1.78 -0.78 -17.29
N ALA A 25 1.86 0.55 -17.28
CA ALA A 25 1.32 1.36 -16.18
C ALA A 25 -0.18 1.13 -15.99
N LEU A 26 -0.94 1.01 -17.09
CA LEU A 26 -2.38 0.70 -17.07
C LEU A 26 -2.64 -0.70 -16.49
N ARG A 27 -1.87 -1.70 -16.90
CA ARG A 27 -2.01 -3.07 -16.39
C ARG A 27 -1.68 -3.12 -14.90
N ASP A 28 -0.50 -2.68 -14.51
CA ASP A 28 0.04 -2.88 -13.16
C ASP A 28 -0.76 -2.08 -12.11
N MET A 29 -1.27 -0.89 -12.45
CA MET A 29 -2.14 -0.12 -11.54
C MET A 29 -3.54 -0.69 -11.34
N ASN A 30 -4.03 -1.55 -12.23
CA ASN A 30 -5.40 -2.05 -12.18
C ASN A 30 -5.48 -3.53 -11.82
N MET A 31 -4.47 -4.34 -12.16
CA MET A 31 -4.38 -5.76 -11.81
C MET A 31 -4.68 -6.07 -10.33
N PRO A 32 -4.18 -5.31 -9.33
CA PRO A 32 -4.43 -5.62 -7.92
C PRO A 32 -5.89 -5.43 -7.48
N LYS A 33 -6.71 -4.71 -8.26
CA LYS A 33 -8.09 -4.35 -7.92
C LYS A 33 -9.13 -5.37 -8.38
N PHE A 34 -8.75 -6.25 -9.30
CA PHE A 34 -9.68 -7.23 -9.88
C PHE A 34 -9.81 -8.46 -9.00
N ILE A 35 -11.03 -9.01 -8.96
CA ILE A 35 -11.24 -10.38 -8.50
C ILE A 35 -10.67 -11.36 -9.53
N PHE A 36 -10.36 -12.58 -9.09
CA PHE A 36 -9.71 -13.58 -9.94
C PHE A 36 -10.47 -13.86 -11.25
N ALA A 37 -11.80 -13.88 -11.21
CA ALA A 37 -12.66 -14.11 -12.37
C ALA A 37 -12.56 -13.01 -13.44
N ASP A 38 -12.23 -11.77 -13.06
CA ASP A 38 -12.18 -10.63 -13.97
C ASP A 38 -10.79 -10.42 -14.58
N VAL A 39 -9.76 -11.04 -14.01
CA VAL A 39 -8.37 -10.91 -14.49
C VAL A 39 -8.22 -11.34 -15.97
N PRO A 40 -8.80 -12.47 -16.43
CA PRO A 40 -8.73 -12.86 -17.84
C PRO A 40 -9.43 -11.85 -18.76
N LEU A 41 -10.58 -11.31 -18.34
CA LEU A 41 -11.33 -10.31 -19.11
C LEU A 41 -10.53 -9.02 -19.25
N PHE A 42 -9.94 -8.53 -18.16
CA PHE A 42 -9.07 -7.36 -18.17
C PHE A 42 -7.85 -7.56 -19.08
N ARG A 43 -7.22 -8.75 -19.04
CA ARG A 43 -6.11 -9.08 -19.94
C ARG A 43 -6.52 -9.09 -21.41
N GLY A 44 -7.72 -9.60 -21.72
CA GLY A 44 -8.30 -9.54 -23.06
C GLY A 44 -8.43 -8.09 -23.55
N LEU A 45 -9.05 -7.23 -22.74
CA LEU A 45 -9.20 -5.80 -23.06
C LEU A 45 -7.86 -5.08 -23.27
N ILE A 46 -6.85 -5.40 -22.46
CA ILE A 46 -5.51 -4.84 -22.65
C ILE A 46 -4.88 -5.33 -23.97
N GLY A 47 -5.06 -6.60 -24.32
CA GLY A 47 -4.59 -7.15 -25.59
C GLY A 47 -5.27 -6.52 -26.80
N ASP A 48 -6.57 -6.20 -26.69
CA ASP A 48 -7.34 -5.53 -27.74
C ASP A 48 -6.91 -4.06 -27.92
N LEU A 49 -6.59 -3.36 -26.81
CA LEU A 49 -6.14 -1.97 -26.83
C LEU A 49 -4.68 -1.79 -27.28
N PHE A 50 -3.83 -2.80 -27.01
CA PHE A 50 -2.39 -2.78 -27.28
C PHE A 50 -1.96 -4.05 -28.05
N PRO A 51 -2.43 -4.24 -29.29
CA PRO A 51 -2.20 -5.47 -30.04
C PRO A 51 -0.70 -5.67 -30.36
N GLY A 52 -0.20 -6.88 -30.12
CA GLY A 52 1.19 -7.26 -30.42
C GLY A 52 2.24 -6.72 -29.44
N LEU A 53 1.82 -5.99 -28.40
CA LEU A 53 2.70 -5.56 -27.33
C LEU A 53 2.65 -6.59 -26.20
N ASP A 54 3.75 -7.30 -26.00
CA ASP A 54 3.94 -8.12 -24.80
C ASP A 54 4.94 -7.43 -23.88
N CYS A 55 4.51 -7.15 -22.65
CA CYS A 55 5.33 -6.46 -21.68
C CYS A 55 5.60 -7.41 -20.49
N PRO A 56 6.82 -7.92 -20.33
CA PRO A 56 7.14 -8.77 -19.19
C PRO A 56 6.94 -8.00 -17.89
N ARG A 57 6.55 -8.72 -16.84
CA ARG A 57 6.46 -8.15 -15.49
C ARG A 57 7.88 -7.85 -15.00
N VAL A 58 8.13 -6.63 -14.54
CA VAL A 58 9.44 -6.31 -13.97
C VAL A 58 9.52 -6.87 -12.57
N ARG A 59 10.59 -7.62 -12.33
CA ARG A 59 10.93 -8.12 -11.02
C ARG A 59 11.79 -7.07 -10.31
N TYR A 60 11.39 -6.66 -9.12
CA TYR A 60 12.25 -5.85 -8.25
C TYR A 60 13.19 -6.82 -7.52
N ALA A 61 14.26 -7.27 -8.18
CA ALA A 61 15.08 -8.39 -7.71
C ALA A 61 15.44 -8.28 -6.21
N SER A 62 16.02 -7.16 -5.79
CA SER A 62 16.37 -6.94 -4.37
C SER A 62 15.18 -6.94 -3.43
N PHE A 63 14.02 -6.42 -3.86
CA PHE A 63 12.81 -6.37 -3.04
C PHE A 63 12.11 -7.73 -2.97
N ASN A 64 12.05 -8.46 -4.07
CA ASN A 64 11.55 -9.83 -4.12
C ASN A 64 12.34 -10.73 -3.16
N ASP A 65 13.67 -10.71 -3.26
CA ASP A 65 14.54 -11.52 -2.41
C ASP A 65 14.36 -11.15 -0.93
N ALA A 66 14.22 -9.85 -0.63
CA ALA A 66 13.95 -9.36 0.72
C ALA A 66 12.59 -9.82 1.27
N VAL A 67 11.54 -9.87 0.44
CA VAL A 67 10.21 -10.38 0.83
C VAL A 67 10.25 -11.88 1.05
N GLU A 68 10.89 -12.64 0.16
CA GLU A 68 11.07 -14.08 0.29
C GLU A 68 11.83 -14.42 1.58
N ALA A 69 12.90 -13.67 1.87
CA ALA A 69 13.65 -13.79 3.12
C ALA A 69 12.80 -13.43 4.35
N ALA A 70 12.02 -12.34 4.29
CA ALA A 70 11.16 -11.91 5.40
C ALA A 70 10.11 -12.97 5.77
N ILE A 71 9.50 -13.63 4.78
CA ILE A 71 8.51 -14.70 5.00
C ILE A 71 9.21 -15.95 5.59
N THR A 72 10.34 -16.34 5.03
CA THR A 72 11.08 -17.54 5.46
C THR A 72 11.65 -17.39 6.87
N ASN A 73 12.16 -16.20 7.22
CA ASN A 73 12.70 -15.90 8.55
C ASN A 73 11.63 -15.94 9.65
N ASP A 74 10.35 -15.73 9.28
CA ASP A 74 9.21 -15.87 10.20
C ASP A 74 8.77 -17.34 10.36
N GLY A 75 9.47 -18.29 9.72
CA GLY A 75 9.13 -19.71 9.77
C GLY A 75 7.89 -20.08 8.94
N LEU A 76 7.47 -19.21 8.02
CA LEU A 76 6.30 -19.43 7.17
C LEU A 76 6.69 -20.14 5.88
N GLN A 77 5.75 -20.90 5.32
CA GLN A 77 5.92 -21.50 4.00
C GLN A 77 5.86 -20.41 2.93
N MET A 78 6.88 -20.35 2.08
CA MET A 78 6.90 -19.44 0.93
C MET A 78 5.87 -19.88 -0.11
N LEU A 79 4.94 -18.97 -0.45
CA LEU A 79 3.98 -19.13 -1.54
C LEU A 79 4.19 -18.00 -2.55
N GLU A 80 4.43 -18.34 -3.82
CA GLU A 80 4.68 -17.35 -4.87
C GLU A 80 3.54 -16.32 -4.99
N VAL A 81 2.30 -16.77 -4.88
CA VAL A 81 1.10 -15.90 -4.89
C VAL A 81 1.13 -14.88 -3.76
N GLN A 82 1.68 -15.24 -2.59
CA GLN A 82 1.78 -14.33 -1.45
C GLN A 82 2.87 -13.28 -1.67
N VAL A 83 4.04 -13.70 -2.18
CA VAL A 83 5.13 -12.77 -2.56
C VAL A 83 4.62 -11.78 -3.60
N ASP A 84 3.90 -12.26 -4.60
CA ASP A 84 3.28 -11.43 -5.63
C ASP A 84 2.31 -10.39 -5.06
N LYS A 85 1.53 -10.75 -4.03
CA LYS A 85 0.60 -9.83 -3.37
C LYS A 85 1.32 -8.78 -2.54
N VAL A 86 2.45 -9.12 -1.90
CA VAL A 86 3.29 -8.14 -1.20
C VAL A 86 3.88 -7.12 -2.18
N ILE A 87 4.33 -7.57 -3.35
CA ILE A 87 4.85 -6.70 -4.41
C ILE A 87 3.75 -5.79 -4.96
N GLN A 88 2.57 -6.33 -5.25
CA GLN A 88 1.41 -5.53 -5.69
C GLN A 88 1.02 -4.48 -4.65
N LEU A 89 1.07 -4.82 -3.36
CA LEU A 89 0.82 -3.88 -2.27
C LEU A 89 1.88 -2.77 -2.26
N TYR A 90 3.16 -3.11 -2.39
CA TYR A 90 4.27 -2.14 -2.48
C TYR A 90 4.08 -1.18 -3.66
N GLU A 91 3.84 -1.69 -4.86
CA GLU A 91 3.59 -0.89 -6.07
C GLU A 91 2.38 0.04 -5.91
N THR A 92 1.31 -0.46 -5.26
CA THR A 92 0.12 0.35 -5.00
C THR A 92 0.44 1.51 -4.05
N LEU A 93 1.18 1.24 -2.97
CA LEU A 93 1.60 2.24 -1.97
C LEU A 93 2.58 3.28 -2.53
N LEU A 94 3.32 2.98 -3.59
CA LEU A 94 4.15 3.98 -4.28
C LEU A 94 3.32 5.05 -5.01
N THR A 95 2.09 4.71 -5.41
CA THR A 95 1.24 5.59 -6.24
C THR A 95 0.06 6.21 -5.50
N ARG A 96 -0.25 5.72 -4.31
CA ARG A 96 -1.40 6.14 -3.48
C ARG A 96 -1.00 6.25 -2.02
N HIS A 97 -1.48 7.30 -1.36
CA HIS A 97 -1.25 7.51 0.07
C HIS A 97 -2.04 6.53 0.95
N THR A 98 -3.19 6.07 0.48
CA THR A 98 -4.07 5.14 1.20
C THR A 98 -4.41 3.93 0.32
N THR A 99 -4.39 2.73 0.90
CA THR A 99 -4.72 1.47 0.21
C THR A 99 -5.53 0.57 1.14
N MET A 100 -6.54 -0.12 0.60
CA MET A 100 -7.31 -1.14 1.31
C MET A 100 -6.80 -2.54 0.96
N VAL A 101 -6.52 -3.35 1.98
CA VAL A 101 -6.13 -4.76 1.81
C VAL A 101 -7.36 -5.63 2.07
N VAL A 102 -7.98 -6.12 1.00
CA VAL A 102 -9.24 -6.87 1.06
C VAL A 102 -8.99 -8.36 0.89
N GLY A 103 -9.66 -9.18 1.71
CA GLY A 103 -9.59 -10.63 1.63
C GLY A 103 -10.26 -11.30 2.83
N PRO A 104 -10.49 -12.62 2.78
CA PRO A 104 -11.18 -13.35 3.84
C PRO A 104 -10.40 -13.35 5.16
N THR A 105 -11.08 -13.67 6.26
CA THR A 105 -10.44 -13.93 7.57
C THR A 105 -9.43 -15.07 7.43
N GLY A 106 -8.25 -14.90 8.04
CA GLY A 106 -7.16 -15.87 7.90
C GLY A 106 -6.46 -15.88 6.53
N GLY A 107 -6.83 -15.00 5.60
CA GLY A 107 -6.25 -14.93 4.24
C GLY A 107 -4.83 -14.35 4.15
N GLY A 108 -4.07 -14.29 5.25
CA GLY A 108 -2.66 -13.85 5.23
C GLY A 108 -2.43 -12.34 5.05
N LYS A 109 -3.45 -11.49 5.23
CA LYS A 109 -3.34 -10.02 5.07
C LYS A 109 -2.28 -9.40 6.01
N THR A 110 -2.31 -9.79 7.28
CA THR A 110 -1.32 -9.34 8.28
C THR A 110 0.09 -9.77 7.89
N VAL A 111 0.25 -11.03 7.43
CA VAL A 111 1.54 -11.53 6.95
C VAL A 111 2.05 -10.68 5.78
N ALA A 112 1.20 -10.32 4.83
CA ALA A 112 1.60 -9.49 3.70
C ALA A 112 2.07 -8.09 4.13
N LEU A 113 1.34 -7.44 5.05
CA LEU A 113 1.71 -6.13 5.61
C LEU A 113 3.02 -6.19 6.40
N THR A 114 3.20 -7.21 7.24
CA THR A 114 4.41 -7.40 8.03
C THR A 114 5.62 -7.74 7.15
N ALA A 115 5.45 -8.60 6.13
CA ALA A 115 6.49 -8.94 5.18
C ALA A 115 6.97 -7.71 4.38
N LEU A 116 6.04 -6.85 3.95
CA LEU A 116 6.35 -5.57 3.30
C LEU A 116 7.26 -4.70 4.18
N ALA A 117 6.88 -4.48 5.44
CA ALA A 117 7.66 -3.63 6.35
C ALA A 117 9.03 -4.21 6.70
N LYS A 118 9.12 -5.53 6.88
CA LYS A 118 10.38 -6.24 7.10
C LYS A 118 11.30 -6.16 5.88
N ALA A 119 10.76 -6.36 4.68
CA ALA A 119 11.51 -6.25 3.44
C ALA A 119 12.09 -4.84 3.26
N GLN A 120 11.26 -3.79 3.41
CA GLN A 120 11.74 -2.40 3.36
C GLN A 120 12.82 -2.11 4.40
N THR A 121 12.65 -2.59 5.64
CA THR A 121 13.63 -2.44 6.72
C THR A 121 14.96 -3.10 6.38
N SER A 122 14.93 -4.31 5.81
CA SER A 122 16.14 -5.04 5.41
C SER A 122 16.91 -4.36 4.27
N LEU A 123 16.22 -3.58 3.44
CA LEU A 123 16.81 -2.79 2.35
C LEU A 123 17.29 -1.40 2.79
N GLY A 124 17.36 -1.15 4.11
CA GLY A 124 17.87 0.11 4.66
C GLY A 124 16.82 1.21 4.80
N LEU A 125 15.53 0.90 4.65
CA LEU A 125 14.42 1.82 4.96
C LEU A 125 13.64 1.31 6.19
N PRO A 126 14.05 1.65 7.42
CA PRO A 126 13.32 1.31 8.63
C PRO A 126 11.83 1.62 8.49
N THR A 127 11.00 0.60 8.59
CA THR A 127 9.56 0.73 8.36
C THR A 127 8.79 0.38 9.62
N LYS A 128 8.03 1.35 10.13
CA LYS A 128 7.21 1.22 11.34
C LYS A 128 5.74 1.13 10.97
N ILE A 129 5.03 0.19 11.60
CA ILE A 129 3.58 0.04 11.48
C ILE A 129 2.94 0.44 12.81
N PHE A 130 1.99 1.37 12.76
CA PHE A 130 1.14 1.78 13.87
C PHE A 130 -0.24 1.17 13.64
N LEU A 131 -0.63 0.25 14.52
CA LEU A 131 -1.92 -0.45 14.43
C LEU A 131 -2.97 0.30 15.25
N ILE A 132 -4.13 0.53 14.65
CA ILE A 132 -5.30 1.14 15.29
C ILE A 132 -6.51 0.28 14.95
N ASN A 133 -7.28 -0.13 15.96
CA ASN A 133 -8.64 -0.61 15.71
C ASN A 133 -9.60 0.58 15.83
N PRO A 134 -10.11 1.12 14.71
CA PRO A 134 -10.93 2.33 14.74
C PRO A 134 -12.29 2.13 15.43
N LYS A 135 -12.74 0.88 15.61
CA LYS A 135 -14.00 0.53 16.28
C LYS A 135 -13.82 0.24 17.77
N ALA A 136 -12.58 0.17 18.27
CA ALA A 136 -12.32 -0.10 19.68
C ALA A 136 -12.60 1.12 20.58
N VAL A 137 -12.65 2.33 20.00
CA VAL A 137 -12.91 3.58 20.71
C VAL A 137 -14.03 4.37 20.02
N PRO A 138 -14.75 5.24 20.74
CA PRO A 138 -15.67 6.19 20.13
C PRO A 138 -14.97 7.09 19.10
N VAL A 139 -15.72 7.57 18.10
CA VAL A 139 -15.20 8.43 17.01
C VAL A 139 -14.54 9.70 17.56
N ASN A 140 -15.12 10.29 18.61
CA ASN A 140 -14.57 11.47 19.28
C ASN A 140 -13.23 11.17 19.96
N GLU A 141 -13.04 9.98 20.52
CA GLU A 141 -11.75 9.58 21.10
C GLU A 141 -10.76 9.14 20.02
N LEU A 142 -11.23 8.70 18.85
CA LEU A 142 -10.38 8.39 17.71
C LEU A 142 -9.77 9.67 17.11
N TYR A 143 -10.60 10.65 16.76
CA TYR A 143 -10.18 11.86 16.04
C TYR A 143 -9.83 13.04 16.95
N GLY A 144 -10.42 13.09 18.14
CA GLY A 144 -10.40 14.26 19.01
C GLY A 144 -11.76 14.95 19.05
N LEU A 145 -11.92 15.82 20.05
CA LEU A 145 -13.15 16.55 20.31
C LEU A 145 -12.84 17.99 20.69
N LEU A 146 -13.61 18.93 20.15
CA LEU A 146 -13.65 20.32 20.60
C LEU A 146 -14.76 20.48 21.63
N ASP A 147 -14.43 20.90 22.84
CA ASP A 147 -15.43 21.23 23.85
C ASP A 147 -16.23 22.47 23.41
N PRO A 148 -17.57 22.40 23.26
CA PRO A 148 -18.36 23.52 22.76
C PRO A 148 -18.45 24.70 23.73
N THR A 149 -18.19 24.45 25.02
CA THR A 149 -18.29 25.44 26.11
C THR A 149 -16.94 26.11 26.35
N THR A 150 -15.89 25.32 26.58
CA THR A 150 -14.55 25.86 26.88
C THR A 150 -13.80 26.24 25.61
N ARG A 151 -14.19 25.68 24.46
CA ARG A 151 -13.45 25.77 23.18
C ARG A 151 -12.06 25.15 23.22
N ASP A 152 -11.81 24.26 24.18
CA ASP A 152 -10.57 23.52 24.27
C ASP A 152 -10.60 22.28 23.37
N TRP A 153 -9.51 22.06 22.65
CA TRP A 153 -9.32 20.88 21.82
C TRP A 153 -8.67 19.75 22.62
N THR A 154 -9.29 18.58 22.60
CA THR A 154 -8.70 17.34 23.13
C THR A 154 -8.33 16.43 21.97
N ASP A 155 -7.05 16.05 21.89
CA ASP A 155 -6.56 15.13 20.87
C ASP A 155 -7.08 13.71 21.06
N GLY A 156 -7.47 13.09 19.95
CA GLY A 156 -7.80 11.67 19.90
C GLY A 156 -6.58 10.78 19.70
N LEU A 157 -6.83 9.47 19.68
CA LEU A 157 -5.83 8.44 19.45
C LEU A 157 -5.13 8.61 18.09
N LEU A 158 -5.91 8.79 17.02
CA LEU A 158 -5.38 8.95 15.68
C LEU A 158 -4.63 10.28 15.55
N SER A 159 -5.17 11.39 16.07
CA SER A 159 -4.50 12.69 15.94
C SER A 159 -3.16 12.72 16.67
N ASN A 160 -3.06 12.07 17.83
CA ASN A 160 -1.79 11.89 18.55
C ASN A 160 -0.80 11.02 17.76
N ILE A 161 -1.22 9.84 17.30
CA ILE A 161 -0.35 8.95 16.48
C ILE A 161 0.12 9.68 15.22
N PHE A 162 -0.79 10.35 14.53
CA PHE A 162 -0.49 11.08 13.30
C PHE A 162 0.49 12.22 13.54
N ARG A 163 0.33 12.98 14.64
CA ARG A 163 1.29 14.04 15.02
C ARG A 163 2.68 13.45 15.29
N ASP A 164 2.75 12.36 16.04
CA ASP A 164 4.01 11.68 16.34
C ASP A 164 4.68 11.14 15.08
N MET A 165 3.89 10.61 14.16
CA MET A 165 4.33 10.13 12.85
C MET A 165 4.83 11.22 11.92
N ASN A 166 4.46 12.48 12.13
CA ASN A 166 4.97 13.61 11.35
C ASN A 166 6.13 14.35 12.02
N ARG A 167 6.60 13.90 13.19
CA ARG A 167 7.81 14.46 13.81
C ARG A 167 9.04 14.26 12.90
N PRO A 168 9.93 15.26 12.79
CA PRO A 168 11.13 15.16 11.96
C PRO A 168 11.96 13.93 12.29
N VAL A 169 12.41 13.24 11.26
CA VAL A 169 13.39 12.16 11.39
C VAL A 169 14.77 12.82 11.57
N PRO A 170 15.66 12.27 12.44
CA PRO A 170 17.01 12.80 12.58
C PRO A 170 17.73 12.92 11.23
N GLU A 171 18.53 13.98 11.05
CA GLU A 171 19.27 14.22 9.81
C GLU A 171 20.10 13.00 9.39
N GLY A 172 20.07 12.66 8.10
CA GLY A 172 20.78 11.51 7.54
C GLY A 172 20.11 10.16 7.75
N ARG A 173 18.87 10.12 8.29
CA ARG A 173 18.06 8.91 8.38
C ARG A 173 16.77 9.07 7.61
N ASP A 174 16.41 8.04 6.85
CA ASP A 174 15.09 7.92 6.25
C ASP A 174 14.33 6.81 6.99
N GLU A 175 13.01 6.98 7.14
CA GLU A 175 12.15 5.94 7.68
C GLU A 175 10.74 6.03 7.10
N ARG A 176 10.12 4.88 6.92
CA ARG A 176 8.73 4.77 6.49
C ARG A 176 7.85 4.51 7.70
N ARG A 177 6.72 5.20 7.78
CA ARG A 177 5.73 5.02 8.84
C ARG A 177 4.36 4.77 8.21
N TYR A 178 3.70 3.67 8.57
CA TYR A 178 2.37 3.31 8.11
C TYR A 178 1.39 3.27 9.28
N ILE A 179 0.18 3.80 9.08
CA ILE A 179 -0.96 3.53 9.97
C ILE A 179 -1.79 2.42 9.33
N VAL A 180 -2.07 1.38 10.09
CA VAL A 180 -2.95 0.29 9.69
C VAL A 180 -4.19 0.34 10.56
N TYR A 181 -5.34 0.55 9.91
CA TYR A 181 -6.65 0.45 10.54
C TYR A 181 -7.10 -1.02 10.49
N ASP A 182 -6.89 -1.74 11.60
CA ASP A 182 -7.23 -3.16 11.74
C ASP A 182 -8.60 -3.30 12.40
N GLY A 183 -9.65 -3.30 11.57
CA GLY A 183 -11.03 -3.44 11.99
C GLY A 183 -12.00 -3.26 10.83
N ASP A 184 -13.29 -3.41 11.14
CA ASP A 184 -14.34 -3.27 10.14
C ASP A 184 -14.46 -1.83 9.63
N VAL A 185 -14.68 -1.72 8.32
CA VAL A 185 -14.90 -0.45 7.62
C VAL A 185 -16.35 -0.03 7.83
N ASP A 186 -16.55 1.16 8.38
CA ASP A 186 -17.85 1.73 8.71
C ASP A 186 -17.88 3.20 8.26
N ALA A 187 -18.99 3.63 7.66
CA ALA A 187 -19.17 4.99 7.14
C ALA A 187 -18.85 6.06 8.20
N VAL A 188 -19.23 5.83 9.47
CA VAL A 188 -19.12 6.82 10.53
C VAL A 188 -17.68 7.26 10.77
N TRP A 189 -16.72 6.34 10.74
CA TRP A 189 -15.30 6.71 10.94
C TRP A 189 -14.60 7.00 9.62
N VAL A 190 -14.93 6.31 8.52
CA VAL A 190 -14.22 6.42 7.25
C VAL A 190 -14.50 7.76 6.55
N GLU A 191 -15.72 8.28 6.63
CA GLU A 191 -16.08 9.53 5.95
C GLU A 191 -15.26 10.73 6.45
N ASN A 192 -14.87 10.71 7.73
CA ASN A 192 -14.01 11.72 8.34
C ASN A 192 -12.57 11.71 7.78
N MET A 193 -12.18 10.67 7.02
CA MET A 193 -10.85 10.54 6.39
C MET A 193 -10.82 10.97 4.91
N ASN A 194 -11.97 11.30 4.31
CA ASN A 194 -12.06 11.58 2.87
C ASN A 194 -11.17 12.75 2.41
N SER A 195 -10.87 13.72 3.28
CA SER A 195 -9.98 14.84 2.95
C SER A 195 -8.50 14.46 2.94
N VAL A 196 -8.13 13.34 3.57
CA VAL A 196 -6.76 12.82 3.67
C VAL A 196 -6.49 11.73 2.62
N MET A 197 -7.53 10.99 2.23
CA MET A 197 -7.46 9.89 1.24
C MET A 197 -7.42 10.38 -0.21
#